data_AF-L0AAU0-F1
#
_entry.id   AF-L0AAU0-F1
#
_cell.length_a   1.000
_cell.length_b   1.000
_cell.length_c   1.000
_cell.angle_alpha   90.00
_cell.angle_beta   90.00
_cell.angle_gamma   90.00
#
_symmetry.space_group_name_H-M   'P 1'
#
loop_
_entity.id
_entity.type
_entity.pdbx_description
1 polymer ?
#
loop_
_entity_poly.entity_id
_entity_poly.type
_entity_poly.pdbx_seq_one_letter_code
_entity_poly.pdbx_strand_id
1 'polypeptide(L)'
;MNIKIKLLAALKYRANGNEVIDIDANSWKDALKKLVNIYPELSIAIESDGTPKAGFMVFVDGVDYRIKDENEEAKEIYLLPVNHGGIEALLLLWEDIEKEVDTIADKIIKSDYKPDVIISILRGGVIPGRLLADRLDISDIGSMEIKLYIAAGQKGERPYMRQPVTLPIKDKRVLLVDDVSDSGLTLNFAIQAISLYMPLEIKTATLYVKPWTRLVPDFYSKEVDKWVVFPWEKKEFEKEAKSMHDLIIKSSK
;
A
#
# COMPACT_ATOMS: atom_id res chain seq x y z
N MET A 1 -27.30 20.50 -11.42
CA MET A 1 -26.83 19.96 -12.70
C MET A 1 -26.24 18.60 -12.45
N ASN A 2 -26.46 17.63 -13.35
CA ASN A 2 -25.85 16.31 -13.16
C ASN A 2 -24.38 16.33 -13.60
N ILE A 3 -23.47 16.30 -12.63
CA ILE A 3 -22.01 16.33 -12.82
C ILE A 3 -21.47 14.91 -12.68
N LYS A 4 -20.71 14.46 -13.67
CA LYS A 4 -20.14 13.12 -13.68
C LYS A 4 -18.75 13.12 -13.06
N ILE A 5 -18.60 12.46 -11.92
CA ILE A 5 -17.32 12.30 -11.24
C ILE A 5 -16.74 10.93 -11.56
N LYS A 6 -15.52 10.92 -12.10
CA LYS A 6 -14.76 9.71 -12.44
C LYS A 6 -13.68 9.49 -11.39
N LEU A 7 -13.78 8.39 -10.65
CA LEU A 7 -12.85 7.98 -9.62
C LEU A 7 -11.82 7.02 -10.21
N LEU A 8 -10.56 7.45 -10.24
CA LEU A 8 -9.47 6.66 -10.80
C LEU A 8 -8.70 5.87 -9.73
N ALA A 9 -8.03 4.82 -10.19
CA ALA A 9 -7.18 3.95 -9.38
C ALA A 9 -7.88 3.41 -8.11
N ALA A 10 -7.26 3.57 -6.94
CA ALA A 10 -7.75 3.01 -5.67
C ALA A 10 -9.03 3.70 -5.16
N LEU A 11 -9.35 4.90 -5.64
CA LEU A 11 -10.48 5.69 -5.15
C LEU A 11 -11.83 5.04 -5.44
N LYS A 12 -11.96 4.28 -6.54
CA LYS A 12 -13.21 3.55 -6.82
C LYS A 12 -13.58 2.55 -5.73
N TYR A 13 -12.59 1.94 -5.06
CA TYR A 13 -12.85 0.99 -3.98
C TYR A 13 -13.37 1.68 -2.71
N ARG A 14 -13.03 2.96 -2.51
CA ARG A 14 -13.57 3.83 -1.45
C ARG A 14 -14.99 4.32 -1.76
N ALA A 15 -15.49 4.06 -2.96
CA ALA A 15 -16.85 4.35 -3.39
C ALA A 15 -17.63 3.08 -3.74
N ASN A 16 -17.44 2.01 -2.95
CA ASN A 16 -18.12 0.71 -3.15
C ASN A 16 -17.90 0.10 -4.56
N GLY A 17 -16.75 0.37 -5.18
CA GLY A 17 -16.40 -0.10 -6.52
C GLY A 17 -16.93 0.76 -7.67
N ASN A 18 -17.67 1.84 -7.39
CA ASN A 18 -18.18 2.75 -8.41
C ASN A 18 -17.06 3.61 -9.00
N GLU A 19 -16.85 3.47 -10.31
CA GLU A 19 -15.81 4.21 -11.05
C GLU A 19 -16.34 5.54 -11.59
N VAL A 20 -17.64 5.63 -11.82
CA VAL A 20 -18.33 6.82 -12.32
C VAL A 20 -19.55 7.07 -11.45
N ILE A 21 -19.67 8.29 -10.93
CA ILE A 21 -20.75 8.69 -10.03
C ILE A 21 -21.37 9.98 -10.57
N ASP A 22 -22.67 9.96 -10.73
CA ASP A 22 -23.47 11.11 -11.14
C ASP A 22 -23.95 11.86 -9.88
N ILE A 23 -23.60 13.14 -9.75
CA ILE A 23 -23.99 13.98 -8.62
C ILE A 23 -24.74 15.21 -9.12
N ASP A 24 -25.92 15.44 -8.57
CA ASP A 24 -26.64 16.69 -8.79
C ASP A 24 -26.05 17.82 -7.91
N ALA A 25 -25.35 18.75 -8.55
CA ALA A 25 -24.65 19.84 -7.90
C ALA A 25 -24.70 21.14 -8.71
N ASN A 26 -24.44 22.26 -8.02
CA ASN A 26 -24.45 23.59 -8.64
C ASN A 26 -23.07 24.02 -9.14
N SER A 27 -21.99 23.47 -8.59
CA SER A 27 -20.61 23.73 -9.00
C SER A 27 -19.75 22.49 -8.81
N TRP A 28 -18.52 22.50 -9.31
CA TRP A 28 -17.59 21.40 -9.09
C TRP A 28 -17.25 21.20 -7.60
N LYS A 29 -17.10 22.28 -6.82
CA LYS A 29 -16.78 22.19 -5.38
C LYS A 29 -17.96 21.64 -4.58
N ASP A 30 -19.19 22.06 -4.91
CA ASP A 30 -20.41 21.48 -4.33
C ASP A 30 -20.54 19.98 -4.66
N ALA A 31 -20.18 19.58 -5.89
CA ALA A 31 -20.18 18.17 -6.29
C ALA A 31 -19.21 17.33 -5.46
N LEU A 32 -17.98 17.80 -5.24
CA LEU A 32 -16.98 17.12 -4.41
C LEU A 32 -17.42 17.04 -2.94
N LYS A 33 -18.02 18.11 -2.40
CA LYS A 33 -18.58 18.11 -1.05
C LYS A 33 -19.69 17.06 -0.90
N LYS A 34 -20.62 17.00 -1.85
CA LYS A 34 -21.69 15.99 -1.87
C LYS A 34 -21.14 14.57 -2.04
N LEU A 35 -20.11 14.39 -2.86
CA LEU A 35 -19.43 13.11 -3.05
C LEU A 35 -18.91 12.54 -1.72
N VAL A 36 -18.22 13.34 -0.92
CA VAL A 36 -17.70 12.92 0.39
C VAL A 36 -18.83 12.60 1.37
N ASN A 37 -19.94 13.33 1.31
CA ASN A 37 -21.11 13.02 2.15
C ASN A 37 -21.76 11.68 1.79
N ILE A 38 -21.79 11.32 0.50
CA ILE A 38 -22.33 10.03 0.03
C ILE A 38 -21.34 8.90 0.33
N TYR A 39 -20.04 9.14 0.15
CA TYR A 39 -18.97 8.17 0.38
C TYR A 39 -17.95 8.73 1.38
N PRO A 40 -18.20 8.60 2.70
CA PRO A 40 -17.33 9.16 3.73
C PRO A 40 -15.87 8.69 3.67
N GLU A 41 -15.60 7.51 3.12
CA GLU A 41 -14.23 7.01 2.92
C GLU A 41 -13.41 7.86 1.92
N LEU A 42 -14.05 8.65 1.06
CA LEU A 42 -13.37 9.60 0.18
C LEU A 42 -12.85 10.85 0.91
N SER A 43 -13.10 10.98 2.22
CA SER A 43 -12.49 12.01 3.05
C SER A 43 -10.95 11.94 3.08
N ILE A 44 -10.35 10.83 2.66
CA ILE A 44 -8.90 10.75 2.43
C ILE A 44 -8.43 11.65 1.28
N ALA A 45 -9.29 11.91 0.30
CA ALA A 45 -8.97 12.62 -0.94
C ALA A 45 -9.51 14.04 -1.00
N ILE A 46 -10.60 14.32 -0.28
CA ILE A 46 -11.33 15.59 -0.34
C ILE A 46 -11.77 15.96 1.08
N GLU A 47 -11.58 17.21 1.48
CA GLU A 47 -12.08 17.77 2.73
C GLU A 47 -13.61 17.87 2.76
N SER A 48 -14.19 18.05 3.96
CA SER A 48 -15.64 18.17 4.13
C SER A 48 -16.28 19.39 3.45
N ASP A 49 -15.46 20.37 3.05
CA ASP A 49 -15.88 21.56 2.30
C ASP A 49 -15.77 21.39 0.77
N GLY A 50 -15.34 20.21 0.30
CA GLY A 50 -15.13 19.91 -1.12
C GLY A 50 -13.73 20.25 -1.63
N THR A 51 -12.82 20.72 -0.78
CA THR A 51 -11.44 21.03 -1.17
C THR A 51 -10.62 19.75 -1.39
N PRO A 52 -9.99 19.54 -2.56
CA PRO A 52 -9.11 18.39 -2.76
C PRO A 52 -7.89 18.42 -1.84
N LYS A 53 -7.56 17.27 -1.23
CA LYS A 53 -6.38 17.11 -0.37
C LYS A 53 -5.10 16.97 -1.18
N ALA A 54 -3.98 17.32 -0.57
CA ALA A 54 -2.66 17.06 -1.14
C ALA A 54 -2.49 15.56 -1.46
N GLY A 55 -1.95 15.25 -2.63
CA GLY A 55 -1.80 13.87 -3.10
C GLY A 55 -2.96 13.34 -3.95
N PHE A 56 -3.92 14.20 -4.24
CA PHE A 56 -5.00 13.93 -5.18
C PHE A 56 -5.06 15.06 -6.21
N MET A 57 -5.13 14.69 -7.48
CA MET A 57 -5.40 15.64 -8.55
C MET A 57 -6.89 15.65 -8.83
N VAL A 58 -7.42 16.86 -9.03
CA VAL A 58 -8.77 17.08 -9.52
C VAL A 58 -8.70 17.88 -10.81
N PHE A 59 -9.29 17.31 -11.85
CA PHE A 59 -9.51 18.00 -13.11
C PHE A 59 -11.00 18.24 -13.29
N VAL A 60 -11.38 19.50 -13.51
CA VAL A 60 -12.73 19.97 -13.78
C VAL A 60 -12.82 20.30 -15.27
N ASP A 61 -13.60 19.51 -16.02
CA ASP A 61 -13.68 19.58 -17.48
C ASP A 61 -12.31 19.56 -18.17
N GLY A 62 -11.39 18.74 -17.65
CA GLY A 62 -10.03 18.57 -18.18
C GLY A 62 -9.03 19.64 -17.75
N VAL A 63 -9.44 20.60 -16.90
CA VAL A 63 -8.58 21.68 -16.40
C VAL A 63 -8.32 21.48 -14.92
N ASP A 64 -7.09 21.73 -14.46
CA ASP A 64 -6.74 21.64 -13.04
C ASP A 64 -7.62 22.56 -12.19
N TYR A 65 -8.20 22.04 -11.09
CA TYR A 65 -9.13 22.80 -10.25
C TYR A 65 -8.51 24.07 -9.65
N ARG A 66 -7.18 24.13 -9.49
CA ARG A 66 -6.49 25.26 -8.85
C ARG A 66 -6.56 26.56 -9.65
N ILE A 67 -6.91 26.47 -10.92
CA ILE A 67 -7.07 27.63 -11.82
C ILE A 67 -8.53 27.87 -12.20
N LYS A 68 -9.47 27.17 -11.56
CA LYS A 68 -10.93 27.29 -11.75
C LYS A 68 -11.54 28.09 -10.60
N ASP A 69 -12.62 28.81 -10.87
CA ASP A 69 -13.43 29.40 -9.80
C ASP A 69 -14.21 28.29 -9.09
N GLU A 70 -14.29 28.31 -7.76
CA GLU A 70 -14.94 27.25 -6.97
C GLU A 70 -16.45 27.09 -7.21
N ASN A 71 -17.09 28.14 -7.71
CA ASN A 71 -18.51 28.15 -8.05
C ASN A 71 -18.76 27.88 -9.54
N GLU A 72 -17.70 27.61 -10.32
CA GLU A 72 -17.82 27.30 -11.73
C GLU A 72 -18.57 25.97 -11.93
N GLU A 73 -19.42 25.95 -12.96
CA GLU A 73 -20.10 24.75 -13.39
C GLU A 73 -19.11 23.72 -13.94
N ALA A 74 -19.49 22.45 -13.89
CA ALA A 74 -18.71 21.38 -14.49
C ALA A 74 -19.63 20.31 -15.10
N LYS A 75 -19.15 19.65 -16.15
CA LYS A 75 -19.83 18.48 -16.72
C LYS A 75 -19.17 17.20 -16.23
N GLU A 76 -17.84 17.18 -16.21
CA GLU A 76 -17.05 16.05 -15.75
C GLU A 76 -15.97 16.48 -14.76
N ILE A 77 -15.77 15.65 -13.73
CA ILE A 77 -14.67 15.79 -12.78
C ILE A 77 -13.88 14.49 -12.76
N TYR A 78 -12.55 14.57 -12.86
CA TYR A 78 -11.67 13.43 -12.67
C TYR A 78 -10.96 13.61 -11.34
N LEU A 79 -11.10 12.61 -10.46
CA LEU A 79 -10.36 12.53 -9.21
C LEU A 79 -9.42 11.34 -9.30
N LEU A 80 -8.13 11.60 -9.16
CA LEU A 80 -7.10 10.58 -9.20
C LEU A 80 -6.09 10.80 -8.08
N PRO A 81 -5.64 9.72 -7.44
CA PRO A 81 -4.47 9.82 -6.60
C PRO A 81 -3.26 10.06 -7.50
N VAL A 82 -2.34 10.91 -7.06
CA VAL A 82 -1.07 11.10 -7.76
C VAL A 82 -0.05 10.02 -7.39
N ASN A 83 -0.41 9.11 -6.44
CA ASN A 83 0.39 7.96 -5.96
C ASN A 83 -0.36 6.98 -5.04
N HIS A 84 0.28 5.89 -4.60
CA HIS A 84 -0.17 4.86 -3.64
C HIS A 84 -0.58 5.35 -2.21
N GLY A 85 -1.08 6.59 -2.07
CA GLY A 85 -1.60 7.14 -0.80
C GLY A 85 -0.80 8.34 -0.32
N GLY A 86 -1.25 9.55 -0.67
CA GLY A 86 -0.79 10.83 -0.11
C GLY A 86 0.64 11.24 -0.50
N ILE A 87 0.91 12.55 -0.60
CA ILE A 87 2.26 13.08 -0.90
C ILE A 87 3.21 12.98 0.29
N GLU A 88 2.71 12.67 1.49
CA GLU A 88 3.57 12.54 2.65
C GLU A 88 4.34 11.21 2.60
N ALA A 89 5.63 11.31 2.27
CA ALA A 89 6.57 10.21 2.40
C ALA A 89 7.10 10.17 3.84
N LEU A 90 7.03 9.00 4.46
CA LEU A 90 7.76 8.69 5.68
C LEU A 90 9.14 8.16 5.26
N LEU A 91 10.15 9.04 5.32
CA LEU A 91 11.54 8.66 5.07
C LEU A 91 12.11 8.01 6.33
N LEU A 92 12.48 6.74 6.22
CA LEU A 92 13.03 5.99 7.33
C LEU A 92 14.57 6.03 7.32
N LEU A 93 15.14 6.15 8.51
CA LEU A 93 16.56 5.93 8.77
C LEU A 93 16.78 4.51 9.29
N TRP A 94 18.03 4.06 9.28
CA TRP A 94 18.38 2.73 9.79
C TRP A 94 18.02 2.56 11.27
N GLU A 95 18.17 3.63 12.07
CA GLU A 95 17.79 3.65 13.48
C GLU A 95 16.28 3.41 13.68
N ASP A 96 15.44 3.90 12.76
CA ASP A 96 13.99 3.62 12.80
C ASP A 96 13.75 2.12 12.57
N ILE A 97 14.44 1.51 11.61
CA ILE A 97 14.31 0.09 11.29
C ILE A 97 14.72 -0.79 12.48
N GLU A 98 15.85 -0.50 13.12
CA GLU A 98 16.29 -1.23 14.30
C GLU A 98 15.24 -1.16 15.41
N LYS A 99 14.69 0.02 15.66
CA LYS A 99 13.62 0.21 16.65
C LYS A 99 12.34 -0.57 16.31
N GLU A 100 11.91 -0.56 15.05
CA GLU A 100 10.72 -1.31 14.64
C GLU A 100 10.94 -2.83 14.72
N VAL A 101 12.14 -3.31 14.37
CA VAL A 101 12.52 -4.73 14.53
C VAL A 101 12.47 -5.14 16.01
N ASP A 102 12.98 -4.30 16.91
CA ASP A 102 12.99 -4.58 18.35
C ASP A 102 11.57 -4.70 18.90
N THR A 103 10.69 -3.80 18.44
CA THR A 103 9.28 -3.83 18.78
C THR A 103 8.61 -5.13 18.33
N ILE A 104 8.94 -5.63 17.14
CA ILE A 104 8.39 -6.88 16.60
C ILE A 104 8.96 -8.09 17.33
N ALA A 105 10.27 -8.13 17.58
CA ALA A 105 10.92 -9.21 18.33
C ALA A 105 10.29 -9.34 19.72
N ASP A 106 10.07 -8.23 20.43
CA ASP A 106 9.38 -8.20 21.71
C ASP A 106 7.97 -8.77 21.64
N LYS A 107 7.21 -8.44 20.59
CA LYS A 107 5.85 -8.96 20.38
C LYS A 107 5.87 -10.48 20.15
N ILE A 108 6.82 -10.98 19.36
CA ILE A 108 6.99 -12.41 19.11
C ILE A 108 7.32 -13.14 20.41
N ILE A 109 8.32 -12.67 21.16
CA ILE A 109 8.75 -13.26 22.43
C ILE A 109 7.57 -13.32 23.43
N LYS A 110 6.81 -12.22 23.56
CA LYS A 110 5.65 -12.14 24.46
C LYS A 110 4.48 -13.06 24.05
N SER A 111 4.40 -13.45 22.78
CA SER A 111 3.35 -14.34 22.28
C SER A 111 3.62 -15.82 22.56
N ASP A 112 4.79 -16.17 23.10
CA ASP A 112 5.31 -17.55 23.23
C ASP A 112 5.43 -18.31 21.89
N TYR A 113 5.32 -17.61 20.76
CA TYR A 113 5.65 -18.15 19.45
C TYR A 113 7.18 -18.21 19.30
N LYS A 114 7.71 -19.41 19.05
CA LYS A 114 9.15 -19.68 18.89
C LYS A 114 9.41 -20.17 17.47
N PRO A 115 9.61 -19.26 16.50
CA PRO A 115 9.84 -19.68 15.13
C PRO A 115 11.11 -20.52 15.04
N ASP A 116 11.05 -21.61 14.28
CA ASP A 116 12.23 -22.44 14.01
C ASP A 116 12.99 -21.94 12.78
N VAL A 117 12.31 -21.19 11.91
CA VAL A 117 12.84 -20.70 10.63
C VAL A 117 12.18 -19.37 10.24
N ILE A 118 12.97 -18.48 9.64
CA ILE A 118 12.46 -17.26 8.99
C ILE A 118 12.45 -17.47 7.47
N ILE A 119 11.33 -17.13 6.82
CA ILE A 119 11.24 -17.03 5.37
C ILE A 119 11.00 -15.57 5.01
N SER A 120 11.98 -14.92 4.38
CA SER A 120 11.87 -13.54 3.91
C SER A 120 11.25 -13.47 2.51
N ILE A 121 10.30 -12.56 2.33
CA ILE A 121 9.78 -12.21 1.00
C ILE A 121 10.74 -11.23 0.35
N LEU A 122 11.29 -11.63 -0.80
CA LEU A 122 12.13 -10.78 -1.63
C LEU A 122 11.28 -9.70 -2.30
N ARG A 123 11.77 -8.47 -2.39
CA ARG A 123 13.13 -8.03 -1.99
C ARG A 123 13.19 -7.42 -0.60
N GLY A 124 12.20 -6.59 -0.26
CA GLY A 124 12.19 -5.75 0.93
C GLY A 124 12.28 -6.51 2.25
N GLY A 125 11.58 -7.64 2.36
CA GLY A 125 11.54 -8.49 3.55
C GLY A 125 12.85 -9.16 3.99
N VAL A 126 13.91 -9.11 3.18
CA VAL A 126 15.21 -9.71 3.54
C VAL A 126 15.89 -8.97 4.69
N ILE A 127 15.82 -7.64 4.68
CA ILE A 127 16.44 -6.83 5.73
C ILE A 127 15.77 -7.04 7.09
N PRO A 128 14.45 -6.85 7.25
CA PRO A 128 13.79 -7.14 8.52
C PRO A 128 13.92 -8.61 8.91
N GLY A 129 13.88 -9.55 7.95
CA GLY A 129 14.05 -10.97 8.25
C GLY A 129 15.42 -11.29 8.84
N ARG A 130 16.51 -10.73 8.29
CA ARG A 130 17.86 -10.92 8.85
C ARG A 130 17.99 -10.29 10.24
N LEU A 131 17.46 -9.09 10.44
CA LEU A 131 17.55 -8.40 11.73
C LEU A 131 16.72 -9.12 12.81
N LEU A 132 15.53 -9.61 12.47
CA LEU A 132 14.72 -10.45 13.37
C LEU A 132 15.40 -11.76 13.70
N ALA A 133 16.05 -12.41 12.74
CA ALA A 133 16.81 -13.63 12.98
C ALA A 133 17.89 -13.43 14.05
N ASP A 134 18.57 -12.27 14.01
CA ASP A 134 19.58 -11.89 15.00
C ASP A 134 18.97 -11.72 16.40
N ARG A 135 17.86 -10.97 16.49
CA ARG A 135 17.20 -10.69 17.77
C ARG A 135 16.51 -11.90 18.41
N LEU A 136 16.10 -12.87 17.59
CA LEU A 136 15.40 -14.07 18.03
C LEU A 136 16.31 -15.30 18.13
N ASP A 137 17.61 -15.15 17.85
CA ASP A 137 18.59 -16.25 17.82
C ASP A 137 18.18 -17.41 16.88
N ILE A 138 17.73 -17.05 15.68
CA ILE A 138 17.31 -17.99 14.63
C ILE A 138 18.38 -18.07 13.56
N SER A 139 18.96 -19.26 13.36
CA SER A 139 20.01 -19.50 12.35
C SER A 139 19.45 -19.84 10.97
N ASP A 140 18.29 -20.48 10.91
CA ASP A 140 17.67 -20.93 9.67
C ASP A 140 16.88 -19.78 9.02
N ILE A 141 17.44 -19.23 7.93
CA ILE A 141 16.85 -18.13 7.16
C ILE A 141 16.75 -18.55 5.69
N GLY A 142 15.53 -18.63 5.17
CA GLY A 142 15.23 -18.83 3.77
C GLY A 142 14.62 -17.59 3.13
N SER A 143 14.40 -17.65 1.82
CA SER A 143 13.71 -16.57 1.09
C SER A 143 12.83 -17.12 -0.03
N MET A 144 11.88 -16.29 -0.47
CA MET A 144 11.07 -16.51 -1.67
C MET A 144 10.84 -15.19 -2.39
N GLU A 145 10.66 -15.21 -3.71
CA GLU A 145 10.33 -14.00 -4.47
C GLU A 145 8.91 -14.09 -5.00
N ILE A 146 8.10 -13.08 -4.65
CA ILE A 146 6.75 -12.89 -5.18
C ILE A 146 6.71 -11.57 -5.92
N LYS A 147 6.04 -11.56 -7.07
CA LYS A 147 5.77 -10.35 -7.84
C LYS A 147 4.29 -10.19 -8.11
N LEU A 148 3.85 -8.95 -8.10
CA LEU A 148 2.53 -8.55 -8.58
C LEU A 148 2.65 -8.14 -10.04
N TYR A 149 1.78 -8.66 -10.91
CA TYR A 149 1.66 -8.20 -12.29
C TYR A 149 0.20 -7.91 -12.64
N ILE A 150 0.00 -6.95 -13.54
CA ILE A 150 -1.29 -6.67 -14.14
C ILE A 150 -1.28 -7.30 -15.53
N ALA A 151 -2.12 -8.32 -15.74
CA ALA A 151 -2.28 -8.92 -17.05
C ALA A 151 -3.04 -7.97 -17.98
N ALA A 152 -2.63 -7.89 -19.25
CA ALA A 152 -3.34 -7.10 -20.25
C ALA A 152 -4.81 -7.54 -20.34
N GLY A 153 -5.74 -6.57 -20.23
CA GLY A 153 -7.18 -6.83 -20.27
C GLY A 153 -7.80 -7.36 -18.97
N GLN A 154 -7.05 -7.48 -17.88
CA GLN A 154 -7.60 -7.88 -16.58
C GLN A 154 -7.64 -6.73 -15.59
N LYS A 155 -8.68 -6.73 -14.73
CA LYS A 155 -8.76 -5.81 -13.58
C LYS A 155 -8.01 -6.43 -12.39
N GLY A 156 -6.95 -5.77 -11.95
CA GLY A 156 -6.26 -6.05 -10.70
C GLY A 156 -4.91 -6.76 -10.83
N GLU A 157 -4.10 -6.61 -9.80
CA GLU A 157 -2.80 -7.25 -9.67
C GLU A 157 -2.96 -8.72 -9.29
N ARG A 158 -2.13 -9.59 -9.88
CA ARG A 158 -2.04 -11.00 -9.53
C ARG A 158 -0.65 -11.32 -9.01
N PRO A 159 -0.54 -11.92 -7.81
CA PRO A 159 0.73 -12.43 -7.33
C PRO A 159 1.12 -13.69 -8.12
N TYR A 160 2.41 -13.81 -8.39
CA TYR A 160 3.02 -15.07 -8.81
C TYR A 160 4.36 -15.27 -8.10
N MET A 161 4.71 -16.53 -7.91
CA MET A 161 6.00 -16.92 -7.37
C MET A 161 7.04 -16.87 -8.48
N ARG A 162 8.08 -16.06 -8.29
CA ARG A 162 9.24 -16.01 -9.17
C ARG A 162 10.38 -16.90 -8.67
N GLN A 163 10.54 -17.00 -7.35
CA GLN A 163 11.52 -17.88 -6.71
C GLN A 163 10.86 -18.61 -5.54
N PRO A 164 10.87 -19.96 -5.54
CA PRO A 164 10.33 -20.75 -4.44
C PRO A 164 11.27 -20.78 -3.24
N VAL A 165 10.71 -21.18 -2.08
CA VAL A 165 11.51 -21.53 -0.91
C VAL A 165 12.31 -22.79 -1.19
N THR A 166 13.61 -22.75 -0.92
CA THR A 166 14.52 -23.91 -1.03
C THR A 166 14.88 -24.52 0.32
N LEU A 167 14.73 -23.75 1.41
CA LEU A 167 15.00 -24.22 2.77
C LEU A 167 13.89 -25.19 3.22
N PRO A 168 14.21 -26.38 3.77
CA PRO A 168 13.18 -27.31 4.25
C PRO A 168 12.40 -26.73 5.45
N ILE A 169 11.09 -26.58 5.27
CA ILE A 169 10.19 -26.00 6.30
C ILE A 169 9.10 -26.97 6.79
N LYS A 170 9.15 -28.25 6.39
CA LYS A 170 8.19 -29.26 6.85
C LYS A 170 8.28 -29.43 8.37
N ASP A 171 7.13 -29.46 9.03
CA ASP A 171 6.98 -29.61 10.49
C ASP A 171 7.70 -28.50 11.30
N LYS A 172 8.01 -27.36 10.68
CA LYS A 172 8.63 -26.18 11.33
C LYS A 172 7.60 -25.09 11.61
N ARG A 173 7.82 -24.32 12.67
CA ARG A 173 7.16 -23.02 12.91
C ARG A 173 7.86 -21.96 12.05
N VAL A 174 7.16 -21.44 11.06
CA VAL A 174 7.70 -20.49 10.08
C VAL A 174 7.25 -19.07 10.42
N LEU A 175 8.22 -18.17 10.61
CA LEU A 175 7.96 -16.73 10.59
C LEU A 175 8.19 -16.20 9.17
N LEU A 176 7.11 -15.86 8.49
CA LEU A 176 7.13 -15.25 7.16
C LEU A 176 7.24 -13.73 7.30
N VAL A 177 8.30 -13.14 6.72
CA VAL A 177 8.67 -11.74 6.95
C VAL A 177 8.65 -10.92 5.66
N ASP A 178 8.00 -9.76 5.71
CA ASP A 178 8.07 -8.71 4.68
C ASP A 178 8.36 -7.34 5.32
N ASP A 179 8.62 -6.29 4.55
CA ASP A 179 8.81 -4.95 5.11
C ASP A 179 7.50 -4.18 5.33
N VAL A 180 6.54 -4.27 4.41
CA VAL A 180 5.23 -3.64 4.53
C VAL A 180 4.09 -4.53 4.00
N SER A 181 3.00 -4.62 4.78
CA SER A 181 1.74 -5.16 4.27
C SER A 181 0.87 -4.02 3.73
N ASP A 182 0.91 -3.82 2.40
CA ASP A 182 0.13 -2.77 1.72
C ASP A 182 -1.30 -3.23 1.38
N SER A 183 -1.46 -3.94 0.26
CA SER A 183 -2.75 -4.55 -0.10
C SER A 183 -3.01 -5.88 0.62
N GLY A 184 -1.95 -6.50 1.14
CA GLY A 184 -1.94 -7.84 1.72
C GLY A 184 -1.88 -8.99 0.69
N LEU A 185 -1.90 -8.69 -0.62
CA LEU A 185 -1.94 -9.73 -1.67
C LEU A 185 -0.67 -10.60 -1.69
N THR A 186 0.51 -9.98 -1.57
CA THR A 186 1.80 -10.67 -1.55
C THR A 186 1.88 -11.65 -0.38
N LEU A 187 1.60 -11.16 0.83
CA LEU A 187 1.69 -11.95 2.05
C LEU A 187 0.65 -13.09 2.08
N ASN A 188 -0.58 -12.86 1.60
CA ASN A 188 -1.59 -13.91 1.49
C ASN A 188 -1.18 -15.02 0.52
N PHE A 189 -0.63 -14.63 -0.65
CA PHE A 189 -0.13 -15.60 -1.62
C PHE A 189 1.08 -16.39 -1.08
N ALA A 190 1.98 -15.72 -0.36
CA ALA A 190 3.11 -16.36 0.30
C ALA A 190 2.66 -17.45 1.29
N ILE A 191 1.70 -17.14 2.18
CA ILE A 191 1.12 -18.11 3.12
C ILE A 191 0.59 -19.32 2.37
N GLN A 192 -0.26 -19.12 1.36
CA GLN A 192 -0.84 -20.21 0.57
C GLN A 192 0.24 -21.09 -0.05
N ALA A 193 1.28 -20.47 -0.62
CA ALA A 193 2.36 -21.18 -1.27
C ALA A 193 3.21 -22.01 -0.30
N ILE A 194 3.63 -21.42 0.83
CA ILE A 194 4.47 -22.14 1.80
C ILE A 194 3.67 -23.18 2.61
N SER A 195 2.34 -23.04 2.70
CA SER A 195 1.48 -24.04 3.34
C SER A 195 1.56 -25.41 2.66
N LEU A 196 1.86 -25.44 1.35
CA LEU A 196 2.05 -26.68 0.59
C LEU A 196 3.29 -27.48 1.02
N TYR A 197 4.21 -26.86 1.75
CA TYR A 197 5.40 -27.51 2.29
C TYR A 197 5.15 -28.17 3.66
N MET A 198 3.90 -28.14 4.14
CA MET A 198 3.47 -28.72 5.42
C MET A 198 4.26 -28.21 6.64
N PRO A 199 4.37 -26.89 6.86
CA PRO A 199 4.89 -26.37 8.12
C PRO A 199 3.96 -26.70 9.28
N LEU A 200 4.50 -26.72 10.50
CA LEU A 200 3.73 -26.95 11.73
C LEU A 200 2.79 -25.77 12.02
N GLU A 201 3.30 -24.55 11.84
CA GLU A 201 2.56 -23.30 12.03
C GLU A 201 3.20 -22.20 11.20
N ILE A 202 2.41 -21.27 10.66
CA ILE A 202 2.89 -20.09 9.97
C ILE A 202 2.40 -18.87 10.73
N LYS A 203 3.31 -17.95 11.06
CA LYS A 203 2.96 -16.58 11.46
C LYS A 203 3.67 -15.59 10.58
N THR A 204 3.14 -14.38 10.53
CA THR A 204 3.60 -13.30 9.66
C THR A 204 4.12 -12.12 10.44
N ALA A 205 5.17 -11.47 9.91
CA ALA A 205 5.69 -10.23 10.46
C ALA A 205 6.00 -9.19 9.39
N THR A 206 5.62 -7.93 9.64
CA THR A 206 6.06 -6.78 8.81
C THR A 206 6.46 -5.60 9.67
N LEU A 207 7.33 -4.71 9.17
CA LEU A 207 7.66 -3.47 9.89
C LEU A 207 6.43 -2.57 9.99
N TYR A 208 5.77 -2.36 8.85
CA TYR A 208 4.62 -1.50 8.71
C TYR A 208 3.41 -2.21 8.12
N VAL A 209 2.23 -1.70 8.42
CA VAL A 209 0.96 -2.13 7.82
C VAL A 209 0.18 -0.91 7.33
N LYS A 210 -0.49 -1.03 6.19
CA LYS A 210 -1.41 0.01 5.71
C LYS A 210 -2.81 -0.20 6.29
N PRO A 211 -3.55 0.87 6.62
CA PRO A 211 -4.93 0.77 7.12
C PRO A 211 -5.89 0.01 6.18
N TRP A 212 -5.54 -0.08 4.90
CA TRP A 212 -6.35 -0.74 3.86
C TRP A 212 -5.87 -2.15 3.50
N THR A 213 -4.90 -2.70 4.23
CA THR A 213 -4.49 -4.08 3.97
C THR A 213 -5.65 -5.04 4.15
N ARG A 214 -5.70 -6.06 3.30
CA ARG A 214 -6.65 -7.17 3.46
C ARG A 214 -6.11 -8.26 4.38
N LEU A 215 -4.81 -8.22 4.68
CA LEU A 215 -4.14 -9.17 5.55
C LEU A 215 -3.27 -8.40 6.56
N VAL A 216 -3.81 -8.28 7.77
CA VAL A 216 -3.07 -7.77 8.92
C VAL A 216 -2.10 -8.86 9.39
N PRO A 217 -0.78 -8.60 9.43
CA PRO A 217 0.19 -9.59 9.90
C PRO A 217 0.01 -9.91 11.39
N ASP A 218 0.40 -11.11 11.82
CA ASP A 218 0.38 -11.52 13.23
C ASP A 218 1.21 -10.58 14.11
N PHE A 219 2.33 -10.11 13.57
CA PHE A 219 3.22 -9.16 14.21
C PHE A 219 3.53 -7.99 13.28
N TYR A 220 3.27 -6.78 13.72
CA TYR A 220 3.72 -5.59 13.01
C TYR A 220 4.10 -4.50 14.00
N SER A 221 4.96 -3.56 13.61
CA SER A 221 5.33 -2.48 14.54
C SER A 221 4.27 -1.39 14.56
N LYS A 222 3.98 -0.78 13.40
CA LYS A 222 3.10 0.39 13.27
C LYS A 222 2.18 0.32 12.06
N GLU A 223 0.99 0.87 12.22
CA GLU A 223 0.10 1.22 11.10
C GLU A 223 0.45 2.61 10.57
N VAL A 224 0.55 2.76 9.25
CA VAL A 224 0.88 4.02 8.57
C VAL A 224 0.08 4.20 7.28
N ASP A 225 -0.48 5.38 7.06
CA ASP A 225 -1.22 5.75 5.85
C ASP A 225 -0.35 6.47 4.81
N LYS A 226 0.92 6.70 5.13
CA LYS A 226 1.93 7.41 4.32
C LYS A 226 2.73 6.48 3.42
N TRP A 227 3.29 6.99 2.32
CA TRP A 227 4.28 6.24 1.54
C TRP A 227 5.53 5.99 2.40
N VAL A 228 5.87 4.73 2.66
CA VAL A 228 7.06 4.39 3.45
C VAL A 228 8.25 4.27 2.52
N VAL A 229 9.32 5.02 2.77
CA VAL A 229 10.56 4.93 2.01
C VAL A 229 11.63 4.31 2.90
N PHE A 230 11.91 3.03 2.66
CA PHE A 230 12.91 2.30 3.42
C PHE A 230 14.34 2.70 3.03
N PRO A 231 15.32 2.52 3.95
CA PRO A 231 16.72 2.82 3.66
C PRO A 231 17.29 2.07 2.45
N TRP A 232 16.78 0.86 2.15
CA TRP A 232 17.20 0.04 1.01
C TRP A 232 16.56 0.42 -0.33
N GLU A 233 15.61 1.36 -0.36
CA GLU A 233 14.82 1.67 -1.56
C GLU A 233 14.96 3.12 -2.04
N LYS A 234 15.86 3.92 -1.44
CA LYS A 234 16.03 5.35 -1.76
C LYS A 234 16.17 5.64 -3.26
N LYS A 235 16.97 4.82 -3.98
CA LYS A 235 17.15 4.97 -5.44
C LYS A 235 15.91 4.59 -6.24
N GLU A 236 15.10 3.66 -5.76
CA GLU A 236 13.84 3.29 -6.41
C GLU A 236 12.84 4.43 -6.24
N PHE A 237 12.73 4.98 -5.02
CA PHE A 237 11.97 6.18 -4.73
C PHE A 237 12.38 7.39 -5.57
N GLU A 238 13.69 7.68 -5.70
CA GLU A 238 14.19 8.78 -6.55
C GLU A 238 13.78 8.62 -8.03
N LYS A 239 13.83 7.39 -8.55
CA LYS A 239 13.43 7.09 -9.94
C LYS A 239 11.93 7.28 -10.14
N GLU A 240 11.11 6.80 -9.20
CA GLU A 240 9.66 6.96 -9.24
C GLU A 240 9.26 8.43 -9.08
N ALA A 241 9.87 9.14 -8.13
CA ALA A 241 9.70 10.58 -7.95
C ALA A 241 9.99 11.38 -9.23
N LYS A 242 11.09 11.06 -9.91
CA LYS A 242 11.44 11.69 -11.19
C LYS A 242 10.46 11.34 -12.31
N SER A 243 10.08 10.06 -12.43
CA SER A 243 9.12 9.59 -13.45
C SER A 243 7.78 10.32 -13.34
N MET A 244 7.29 10.52 -12.11
CA MET A 244 6.08 11.28 -11.85
C MET A 244 6.20 12.75 -12.22
N HIS A 245 7.33 13.37 -11.88
CA HIS A 245 7.60 14.75 -12.25
C HIS A 245 7.56 14.92 -13.79
N ASP A 246 8.18 13.99 -14.53
CA ASP A 246 8.20 14.00 -15.98
C ASP A 246 6.80 13.74 -16.61
N LEU A 247 5.97 12.90 -15.98
CA LEU A 247 4.58 12.65 -16.38
C LEU A 247 3.70 13.89 -16.21
N ILE A 248 3.82 14.58 -15.07
CA ILE A 248 3.09 15.83 -14.80
C ILE A 248 3.42 16.86 -15.89
N ILE A 249 4.70 17.07 -16.19
CA ILE A 249 5.13 18.05 -17.21
C ILE A 249 4.59 17.70 -18.60
N LYS A 250 4.55 16.41 -18.98
CA LYS A 250 4.03 15.98 -20.29
C LYS A 250 2.52 16.14 -20.43
N SER A 251 1.77 16.00 -19.34
CA SER A 251 0.31 16.18 -19.34
C SER A 251 -0.13 17.65 -19.36
N SER A 252 0.80 18.59 -19.20
CA SER A 252 0.56 20.05 -19.20
C SER A 252 0.91 20.74 -20.54
N LYS A 253 1.16 19.97 -21.60
CA LYS A 253 1.37 20.45 -22.98
C LYS A 253 0.33 19.86 -23.90
#